data_AF-A0A833H4Y6-F1
#
_entry.id   AF-A0A833H4Y6-F1
#
_cell.length_a   1.000
_cell.length_b   1.000
_cell.length_c   1.000
_cell.angle_alpha   90.00
_cell.angle_beta   90.00
_cell.angle_gamma   90.00
#
_symmetry.space_group_name_H-M   'P 1'
#
loop_
_entity.id
_entity.type
_entity.pdbx_description
1 polymer ?
#
loop_
_entity_poly.entity_id
_entity_poly.type
_entity_poly.pdbx_seq_one_letter_code
_entity_poly.pdbx_strand_id
1 'polypeptide(L)'
;MKGLQSSVLHIILMGVVLLLLSGSLLNARVAPPKLPLNESTGLPGSPVNLSFVSQPDALFADFQYRSSDDRFTCQENGGSWRDGQCNYRGLPMPVEVCFAGTCLFNSRFYKVAQLNILTGQSYRFVLIEAGLTNTAQGISVFQFGVLGNEAKTSVLQAAGGGNMNENAIGVQLAGIFNNNKDRSYGISAAGLVNFAGDVKGMQLTAGLNVAGRVQGAQVALFGNMADESAFGIQAAGLVNKVRGRLDGVQAAVLVNSVEGDVAGLQVSGLVNESAGSLTGVQLAAGGNGVDARLVGLQGAVLANYAGEMQGVQVGIANKAHWRMKGAQIGVLNVANDQGAEKGAQIGLWNSAERKCLVQLGMINSCNGRARFQFGLLNMARDNRIPITILVNFDFN
;
A
#
# COMPACT_ATOMS: atom_id res chain seq x y z
N MET A 1 -20.87 -36.85 4.22
CA MET A 1 -20.48 -35.53 4.77
C MET A 1 -20.63 -35.38 6.28
N LYS A 2 -21.61 -36.00 6.97
CA LYS A 2 -21.73 -35.91 8.44
C LYS A 2 -20.66 -36.67 9.24
N GLY A 3 -20.07 -37.75 8.67
CA GLY A 3 -18.98 -38.50 9.34
C GLY A 3 -17.60 -37.83 9.31
N LEU A 4 -17.33 -36.98 8.29
CA LEU A 4 -16.05 -36.29 8.14
C LEU A 4 -15.92 -35.13 9.14
N GLN A 5 -17.00 -34.41 9.44
CA GLN A 5 -17.01 -33.35 10.46
C GLN A 5 -16.82 -33.88 11.89
N SER A 6 -17.39 -35.04 12.22
CA SER A 6 -17.17 -35.69 13.53
C SER A 6 -15.71 -36.14 13.69
N SER A 7 -15.11 -36.66 12.61
CA SER A 7 -13.72 -37.13 12.62
C SER A 7 -12.73 -35.98 12.72
N VAL A 8 -12.97 -34.86 12.00
CA VAL A 8 -12.15 -33.65 12.10
C VAL A 8 -12.29 -33.01 13.50
N LEU A 9 -13.50 -32.96 14.05
CA LEU A 9 -13.73 -32.46 15.41
C LEU A 9 -13.03 -33.32 16.46
N HIS A 10 -13.06 -34.66 16.31
CA HIS A 10 -12.34 -35.58 17.19
C HIS A 10 -10.82 -35.47 17.04
N ILE A 11 -10.30 -35.27 15.82
CA ILE A 11 -8.86 -35.05 15.57
C ILE A 11 -8.40 -33.72 16.17
N ILE A 12 -9.22 -32.66 16.09
CA ILE A 12 -8.94 -31.37 16.72
C ILE A 12 -9.03 -31.49 18.24
N LEU A 13 -10.03 -32.18 18.79
CA LEU A 13 -10.15 -32.42 20.23
C LEU A 13 -8.97 -33.27 20.73
N MET A 14 -8.58 -34.33 20.01
CA MET A 14 -7.40 -35.13 20.34
C MET A 14 -6.11 -34.31 20.22
N GLY A 15 -5.99 -33.42 19.24
CA GLY A 15 -4.83 -32.54 19.07
C GLY A 15 -4.71 -31.53 20.21
N VAL A 16 -5.82 -30.92 20.63
CA VAL A 16 -5.88 -30.01 21.79
C VAL A 16 -5.63 -30.77 23.09
N VAL A 17 -6.18 -31.98 23.24
CA VAL A 17 -5.93 -32.85 24.40
C VAL A 17 -4.47 -33.34 24.42
N LEU A 18 -3.84 -33.64 23.28
CA LEU A 18 -2.39 -33.94 23.20
C LEU A 18 -1.52 -32.73 23.51
N LEU A 19 -1.92 -31.52 23.09
CA LEU A 19 -1.23 -30.27 23.44
C LEU A 19 -1.36 -29.91 24.92
N LEU A 20 -2.50 -30.26 25.54
CA LEU A 20 -2.72 -30.09 26.98
C LEU A 20 -2.04 -31.19 27.81
N LEU A 21 -1.94 -32.42 27.28
CA LEU A 21 -1.26 -33.56 27.92
C LEU A 21 0.26 -33.53 27.73
N SER A 22 0.79 -32.82 26.72
CA SER A 22 2.24 -32.75 26.45
C SER A 22 3.00 -31.81 27.40
N GLY A 23 2.33 -31.22 28.40
CA GLY A 23 2.91 -30.89 29.70
C GLY A 23 4.20 -30.05 29.69
N SER A 24 4.50 -29.37 28.59
CA SER A 24 5.69 -28.55 28.43
C SER A 24 5.27 -27.11 28.74
N LEU A 25 4.93 -26.89 30.01
CA LEU A 25 4.90 -25.55 30.59
C LEU A 25 6.29 -24.95 30.39
N LEU A 26 6.46 -24.15 29.33
CA LEU A 26 7.56 -23.21 29.27
C LEU A 26 7.33 -22.21 30.41
N ASN A 27 7.86 -22.54 31.58
CA ASN A 27 8.10 -21.60 32.66
C ASN A 27 9.18 -20.62 32.18
N ALA A 28 8.81 -19.68 31.32
CA ALA A 28 9.65 -18.54 30.99
C ALA A 28 9.67 -17.63 32.23
N ARG A 29 10.65 -17.84 33.11
CA ARG A 29 10.96 -16.89 34.18
C ARG A 29 11.65 -15.69 33.56
N VAL A 30 10.92 -14.60 33.36
CA VAL A 30 11.51 -13.30 33.06
C VAL A 30 11.70 -12.57 34.38
N ALA A 31 12.96 -12.33 34.76
CA ALA A 31 13.27 -11.51 35.93
C ALA A 31 13.01 -10.02 35.59
N PRO A 32 12.27 -9.27 36.42
CA PRO A 32 12.03 -7.86 36.16
C PRO A 32 13.35 -7.05 36.27
N PRO A 33 13.57 -6.05 35.42
CA PRO A 33 14.72 -5.15 35.55
C PRO A 33 14.60 -4.28 36.80
N LYS A 34 15.74 -3.98 37.45
CA LYS A 34 15.81 -3.09 38.61
C LYS A 34 15.68 -1.64 38.13
N LEU A 35 14.60 -0.96 38.53
CA LEU A 35 14.40 0.48 38.27
C LEU A 35 14.84 1.31 39.48
N PRO A 36 15.67 2.36 39.32
CA PRO A 36 15.92 3.36 40.36
C PRO A 36 14.75 4.36 40.43
N LEU A 37 14.21 4.59 41.62
CA LEU A 37 13.22 5.62 41.90
C LEU A 37 13.94 6.97 42.09
N ASN A 38 13.46 8.02 41.43
CA ASN A 38 13.93 9.40 41.64
C ASN A 38 12.79 10.18 42.33
N GLU A 39 13.08 10.80 43.47
CA GLU A 39 12.10 11.52 44.28
C GLU A 39 11.69 12.84 43.60
N SER A 40 10.40 13.00 43.29
CA SER A 40 9.84 14.31 42.94
C SER A 40 9.27 14.98 44.20
N THR A 41 9.78 16.16 44.52
CA THR A 41 9.38 17.00 45.65
C THR A 41 7.94 17.49 45.51
N GLY A 42 7.07 17.06 46.43
CA GLY A 42 5.70 17.58 46.63
C GLY A 42 5.48 17.98 48.10
N LEU A 43 4.73 19.06 48.32
CA LEU A 43 4.47 19.66 49.64
C LEU A 43 3.71 18.73 50.61
N PRO A 44 3.92 18.86 51.94
CA PRO A 44 3.30 17.97 52.93
C PRO A 44 1.78 18.16 53.00
N GLY A 45 1.03 17.07 52.87
CA GLY A 45 -0.41 17.02 53.21
C GLY A 45 -1.40 17.03 52.03
N SER A 46 -0.95 17.03 50.79
CA SER A 46 -1.82 16.82 49.62
C SER A 46 -1.64 15.39 49.07
N PRO A 47 -2.71 14.68 48.64
CA PRO A 47 -2.54 13.43 47.92
C PRO A 47 -1.81 13.71 46.60
N VAL A 48 -0.54 13.32 46.52
CA VAL A 48 0.26 13.43 45.31
C VAL A 48 -0.11 12.26 44.42
N ASN A 49 -0.85 12.53 43.35
CA ASN A 49 -1.03 11.58 42.26
C ASN A 49 0.25 11.55 41.42
N LEU A 50 1.15 10.62 41.73
CA LEU A 50 2.31 10.31 40.89
C LEU A 50 1.83 9.55 39.66
N SER A 51 1.56 10.29 38.58
CA SER A 51 1.35 9.71 37.25
C SER A 51 2.68 9.65 36.53
N PHE A 52 3.26 8.45 36.44
CA PHE A 52 4.45 8.22 35.61
C PHE A 52 4.05 8.11 34.14
N VAL A 53 4.64 8.98 33.32
CA VAL A 53 4.55 8.95 31.86
C VAL A 53 5.57 7.94 31.30
N SER A 54 5.03 7.02 30.48
CA SER A 54 5.66 6.24 29.41
C SER A 54 6.87 5.35 29.70
N GLN A 55 6.64 4.03 29.86
CA GLN A 55 7.43 2.94 29.24
C GLN A 55 6.49 1.74 28.97
N PRO A 56 6.69 0.93 27.91
CA PRO A 56 5.76 -0.12 27.50
C PRO A 56 5.66 -1.32 28.47
N ASP A 57 6.54 -1.39 29.46
CA ASP A 57 6.73 -2.60 30.29
C ASP A 57 6.26 -2.45 31.75
N ALA A 58 5.69 -1.30 32.13
CA ALA A 58 5.19 -1.07 33.49
C ALA A 58 3.71 -1.49 33.60
N LEU A 59 3.47 -2.75 33.97
CA LEU A 59 2.18 -3.19 34.49
C LEU A 59 1.83 -2.38 35.74
N PHE A 60 0.71 -1.66 35.66
CA PHE A 60 0.18 -0.74 36.67
C PHE A 60 0.09 -1.38 38.06
N ALA A 61 0.87 -0.86 39.02
CA ALA A 61 0.63 -1.07 40.45
C ALA A 61 -0.02 0.20 41.00
N ASP A 62 -1.29 0.11 41.44
CA ASP A 62 -1.93 1.19 42.20
C ASP A 62 -1.37 1.19 43.62
N PHE A 63 -0.64 2.25 43.97
CA PHE A 63 -0.12 2.49 45.31
C PHE A 63 -1.07 3.44 46.05
N GLN A 64 -1.54 3.05 47.24
CA GLN A 64 -2.18 3.99 48.16
C GLN A 64 -1.23 4.34 49.30
N TYR A 65 -0.98 5.63 49.48
CA TYR A 65 -0.26 6.16 50.64
C TYR A 65 -1.25 6.38 51.80
N ARG A 66 -1.01 5.72 52.93
CA ARG A 66 -1.82 5.86 54.14
C ARG A 66 -1.13 6.83 55.10
N SER A 67 -1.66 8.05 55.19
CA SER A 67 -1.07 9.14 55.99
C SER A 67 -1.13 8.92 57.51
N SER A 68 -1.98 8.00 57.99
CA SER A 68 -2.13 7.73 59.42
C SER A 68 -0.89 7.08 60.06
N ASP A 69 -0.05 6.45 59.25
CA ASP A 69 1.11 5.68 59.72
C ASP A 69 2.27 5.65 58.70
N ASP A 70 2.32 6.61 57.77
CA ASP A 70 3.39 6.79 56.77
C ASP A 70 3.79 5.51 56.01
N ARG A 71 2.79 4.70 55.63
CA ARG A 71 3.03 3.47 54.88
C ARG A 71 2.33 3.47 53.53
N PHE A 72 3.04 2.98 52.51
CA PHE A 72 2.47 2.62 51.22
C PHE A 72 1.81 1.24 51.33
N THR A 73 0.59 1.11 50.82
CA THR A 73 -0.18 -0.13 50.76
C THR A 73 -0.49 -0.50 49.31
N CYS A 74 -0.41 -1.79 48.97
CA CYS A 74 -0.85 -2.32 47.68
C CYS A 74 -2.38 -2.44 47.70
N GLN A 75 -3.09 -1.85 46.74
CA GLN A 75 -4.55 -1.96 46.69
C GLN A 75 -5.00 -3.18 45.86
N GLU A 76 -6.00 -3.89 46.40
CA GLU A 76 -6.83 -4.97 45.83
C GLU A 76 -6.13 -5.97 44.88
N ASN A 77 -5.57 -7.04 45.47
CA ASN A 77 -5.55 -8.43 44.99
C ASN A 77 -4.49 -9.26 45.77
N GLY A 78 -4.54 -9.23 47.11
CA GLY A 78 -3.73 -10.14 47.94
C GLY A 78 -2.20 -9.98 47.85
N GLY A 79 -1.68 -8.88 47.30
CA GLY A 79 -0.24 -8.61 47.27
C GLY A 79 0.33 -8.35 48.66
N SER A 80 1.52 -8.88 48.95
CA SER A 80 2.24 -8.63 50.21
C SER A 80 3.39 -7.65 49.98
N TRP A 81 3.48 -6.60 50.79
CA TRP A 81 4.61 -5.68 50.76
C TRP A 81 5.83 -6.31 51.44
N ARG A 82 6.93 -6.48 50.70
CA ARG A 82 8.24 -6.87 51.24
C ARG A 82 9.34 -6.11 50.50
N ASP A 83 10.33 -5.62 51.24
CA ASP A 83 11.55 -4.99 50.72
C ASP A 83 11.32 -3.83 49.72
N GLY A 84 10.33 -2.98 50.02
CA GLY A 84 10.04 -1.78 49.21
C GLY A 84 9.32 -2.05 47.89
N GLN A 85 8.79 -3.27 47.70
CA GLN A 85 8.05 -3.67 46.50
C GLN A 85 6.73 -4.37 46.85
N CYS A 86 5.69 -4.12 46.05
CA CYS A 86 4.47 -4.92 46.08
C CYS A 86 4.75 -6.30 45.47
N ASN A 87 4.82 -7.33 46.31
CA ASN A 87 5.09 -8.69 45.88
C ASN A 87 3.76 -9.45 45.72
N TYR A 88 3.28 -9.51 44.48
CA TYR A 88 2.08 -10.26 44.13
C TYR A 88 2.46 -11.75 43.98
N ARG A 89 2.23 -12.55 45.02
CA ARG A 89 2.37 -14.01 44.93
C ARG A 89 1.24 -14.56 44.06
N GLY A 90 1.57 -14.92 42.82
CA GLY A 90 0.67 -15.67 41.95
C GLY A 90 -0.62 -14.92 41.64
N LEU A 91 -0.53 -13.75 41.03
CA LEU A 91 -1.66 -13.28 40.22
C LEU A 91 -1.76 -14.27 39.05
N PRO A 92 -2.80 -15.12 38.97
CA PRO A 92 -2.98 -15.98 37.81
C PRO A 92 -3.07 -15.05 36.60
N MET A 93 -2.18 -15.24 35.62
CA MET A 93 -2.37 -14.64 34.30
C MET A 93 -3.75 -15.10 33.83
N PRO A 94 -4.75 -14.22 33.68
CA PRO A 94 -6.10 -14.67 33.39
C PRO A 94 -6.15 -15.17 31.94
N VAL A 95 -5.95 -16.48 31.77
CA VAL A 95 -6.27 -17.19 30.53
C VAL A 95 -7.76 -17.48 30.58
N GLU A 96 -8.51 -16.86 29.67
CA GLU A 96 -9.95 -16.99 29.63
C GLU A 96 -10.38 -17.81 28.41
N VAL A 97 -11.06 -18.93 28.66
CA VAL A 97 -11.70 -19.73 27.60
C VAL A 97 -13.14 -19.26 27.47
N CYS A 98 -13.51 -18.71 26.32
CA CYS A 98 -14.88 -18.30 26.02
C CYS A 98 -15.55 -19.36 25.13
N PHE A 99 -16.67 -19.90 25.60
CA PHE A 99 -17.54 -20.78 24.80
C PHE A 99 -18.74 -19.96 24.33
N ALA A 100 -19.04 -19.94 23.02
CA ALA A 100 -20.26 -19.31 22.49
C ALA A 100 -20.52 -17.85 22.94
N GLY A 101 -19.47 -17.03 23.10
CA GLY A 101 -19.57 -15.65 23.57
C GLY A 101 -19.76 -15.48 25.08
N THR A 102 -19.94 -16.55 25.84
CA THR A 102 -19.87 -16.52 27.31
C THR A 102 -18.44 -16.79 27.75
N CYS A 103 -17.83 -15.74 28.25
CA CYS A 103 -16.50 -15.76 28.84
C CYS A 103 -16.63 -16.11 30.33
N LEU A 104 -15.89 -17.12 30.80
CA LEU A 104 -16.00 -17.70 32.16
C LEU A 104 -15.71 -16.70 33.30
N PHE A 105 -15.07 -15.56 33.01
CA PHE A 105 -14.66 -14.51 33.94
C PHE A 105 -14.78 -13.11 33.30
N ASN A 106 -15.93 -12.47 33.49
CA ASN A 106 -16.24 -11.12 32.98
C ASN A 106 -15.36 -10.02 33.62
N SER A 107 -14.08 -9.95 33.26
CA SER A 107 -13.13 -8.97 33.74
C SER A 107 -13.03 -7.81 32.74
N ARG A 108 -13.35 -6.61 33.22
CA ARG A 108 -13.53 -5.39 32.41
C ARG A 108 -12.22 -4.69 32.01
N PHE A 109 -11.06 -5.18 32.47
CA PHE A 109 -9.79 -4.46 32.34
C PHE A 109 -8.65 -5.43 32.02
N TYR A 110 -8.15 -5.36 30.77
CA TYR A 110 -6.96 -6.01 30.21
C TYR A 110 -6.99 -7.56 30.16
N LYS A 111 -6.95 -8.14 28.95
CA LYS A 111 -6.91 -9.59 28.76
C LYS A 111 -5.56 -10.04 28.16
N VAL A 112 -4.93 -11.03 28.78
CA VAL A 112 -3.60 -11.53 28.33
C VAL A 112 -3.75 -12.62 27.27
N ALA A 113 -4.68 -13.57 27.45
CA ALA A 113 -4.96 -14.59 26.44
C ALA A 113 -6.43 -14.99 26.47
N GLN A 114 -7.07 -15.03 25.31
CA GLN A 114 -8.46 -15.42 25.14
C GLN A 114 -8.60 -16.48 24.03
N LEU A 115 -9.21 -17.62 24.37
CA LEU A 115 -9.55 -18.68 23.41
C LEU A 115 -11.05 -18.62 23.12
N ASN A 116 -11.41 -18.23 21.90
CA ASN A 116 -12.80 -18.08 21.44
C ASN A 116 -13.23 -19.28 20.60
N ILE A 117 -13.94 -20.23 21.21
CA ILE A 117 -14.32 -21.45 20.48
C ILE A 117 -15.34 -21.16 19.37
N LEU A 118 -16.14 -20.09 19.51
CA LEU A 118 -17.15 -19.65 18.53
C LEU A 118 -17.03 -18.15 18.24
N THR A 119 -17.26 -17.32 19.25
CA THR A 119 -17.19 -15.86 19.21
C THR A 119 -16.64 -15.36 20.55
N GLY A 120 -15.95 -14.22 20.56
CA GLY A 120 -15.58 -13.54 21.80
C GLY A 120 -15.34 -12.07 21.59
N GLN A 121 -15.70 -11.27 22.60
CA GLN A 121 -15.58 -9.82 22.57
C GLN A 121 -14.66 -9.32 23.68
N SER A 122 -13.79 -8.38 23.32
CA SER A 122 -12.82 -7.77 24.23
C SER A 122 -12.84 -6.25 24.13
N TYR A 123 -12.90 -5.54 25.25
CA TYR A 123 -13.29 -4.11 25.26
C TYR A 123 -12.15 -3.09 25.06
N ARG A 124 -10.88 -3.44 25.35
CA ARG A 124 -9.78 -2.44 25.28
C ARG A 124 -8.44 -2.97 24.76
N PHE A 125 -7.89 -3.98 25.40
CA PHE A 125 -6.57 -4.52 25.04
C PHE A 125 -6.59 -6.03 25.21
N VAL A 126 -6.15 -6.74 24.17
CA VAL A 126 -5.91 -8.18 24.22
C VAL A 126 -4.58 -8.50 23.60
N LEU A 127 -3.76 -9.26 24.31
CA LEU A 127 -2.48 -9.70 23.78
C LEU A 127 -2.66 -10.87 22.81
N ILE A 128 -3.33 -11.96 23.19
CA ILE A 128 -3.54 -13.13 22.32
C ILE A 128 -5.02 -13.51 22.24
N GLU A 129 -5.55 -13.64 21.02
CA GLU A 129 -6.89 -14.14 20.73
C GLU A 129 -6.80 -15.27 19.69
N ALA A 130 -7.41 -16.41 19.97
CA ALA A 130 -7.47 -17.52 19.00
C ALA A 130 -8.88 -18.12 18.97
N GLY A 131 -9.43 -18.37 17.79
CA GLY A 131 -10.81 -18.83 17.72
C GLY A 131 -11.41 -19.06 16.34
N LEU A 132 -12.70 -19.44 16.31
CA LEU A 132 -13.46 -19.49 15.06
C LEU A 132 -13.65 -18.06 14.52
N THR A 133 -14.15 -17.16 15.38
CA THR A 133 -14.15 -15.72 15.15
C THR A 133 -13.69 -14.98 16.40
N ASN A 134 -12.94 -13.89 16.22
CA ASN A 134 -12.46 -13.05 17.30
C ASN A 134 -12.88 -11.59 17.09
N THR A 135 -13.31 -10.89 18.14
CA THR A 135 -13.70 -9.48 18.07
C THR A 135 -13.07 -8.67 19.20
N ALA A 136 -12.32 -7.62 18.87
CA ALA A 136 -11.71 -6.70 19.83
C ALA A 136 -12.15 -5.25 19.57
N GLN A 137 -12.87 -4.64 20.49
CA GLN A 137 -13.29 -3.23 20.38
C GLN A 137 -12.14 -2.21 20.58
N GLY A 138 -10.93 -2.69 20.88
CA GLY A 138 -9.73 -1.89 21.06
C GLY A 138 -8.53 -2.45 20.31
N ILE A 139 -7.39 -2.59 21.00
CA ILE A 139 -6.14 -3.08 20.43
C ILE A 139 -6.04 -4.60 20.62
N SER A 140 -5.79 -5.34 19.54
CA SER A 140 -5.46 -6.76 19.57
C SER A 140 -4.05 -6.97 19.02
N VAL A 141 -3.16 -7.58 19.80
CA VAL A 141 -1.75 -7.73 19.40
C VAL A 141 -1.56 -8.97 18.53
N PHE A 142 -2.03 -10.14 18.96
CA PHE A 142 -1.93 -11.41 18.22
C PHE A 142 -3.34 -12.02 18.10
N GLN A 143 -3.87 -12.10 16.89
CA GLN A 143 -5.25 -12.55 16.69
C GLN A 143 -5.36 -13.58 15.56
N PHE A 144 -5.81 -14.79 15.90
CA PHE A 144 -5.83 -15.96 15.02
C PHE A 144 -7.26 -16.50 14.88
N GLY A 145 -7.86 -16.32 13.70
CA GLY A 145 -9.24 -16.69 13.41
C GLY A 145 -9.33 -17.80 12.37
N VAL A 146 -10.22 -18.77 12.52
CA VAL A 146 -10.50 -19.73 11.44
C VAL A 146 -11.37 -19.06 10.36
N LEU A 147 -12.45 -18.39 10.76
CA LEU A 147 -13.33 -17.67 9.83
C LEU A 147 -12.99 -16.20 9.74
N GLY A 148 -12.72 -15.53 10.87
CA GLY A 148 -12.40 -14.12 10.78
C GLY A 148 -12.06 -13.46 12.08
N ASN A 149 -11.50 -12.27 11.95
CA ASN A 149 -11.12 -11.43 13.07
C ASN A 149 -11.62 -10.01 12.83
N GLU A 150 -12.05 -9.36 13.91
CA GLU A 150 -12.44 -7.96 13.92
C GLU A 150 -11.70 -7.23 15.03
N ALA A 151 -11.11 -6.08 14.75
CA ALA A 151 -10.49 -5.25 15.78
C ALA A 151 -10.60 -3.76 15.46
N LYS A 152 -10.62 -2.89 16.48
CA LYS A 152 -10.39 -1.46 16.22
C LYS A 152 -8.96 -1.24 15.70
N THR A 153 -7.98 -1.84 16.36
CA THR A 153 -6.59 -1.83 15.90
C THR A 153 -5.98 -3.20 16.07
N SER A 154 -5.45 -3.80 15.00
CA SER A 154 -4.71 -5.06 15.08
C SER A 154 -3.23 -4.87 14.77
N VAL A 155 -2.38 -5.67 15.43
CA VAL A 155 -0.92 -5.64 15.20
C VAL A 155 -0.50 -6.82 14.31
N LEU A 156 -0.70 -8.04 14.81
CA LEU A 156 -0.47 -9.29 14.09
C LEU A 156 -1.76 -10.09 14.04
N GLN A 157 -2.21 -10.39 12.83
CA GLN A 157 -3.52 -10.99 12.63
C GLN A 157 -3.48 -12.02 11.50
N ALA A 158 -4.10 -13.16 11.71
CA ALA A 158 -4.26 -14.19 10.68
C ALA A 158 -5.69 -14.76 10.73
N ALA A 159 -6.36 -14.83 9.58
CA ALA A 159 -7.69 -15.42 9.44
C ALA A 159 -7.78 -16.37 8.24
N GLY A 160 -8.48 -17.49 8.38
CA GLY A 160 -8.81 -18.34 7.22
C GLY A 160 -9.82 -17.70 6.27
N GLY A 161 -10.76 -16.90 6.77
CA GLY A 161 -11.66 -16.07 5.94
C GLY A 161 -11.15 -14.65 5.78
N GLY A 162 -11.42 -13.77 6.74
CA GLY A 162 -10.99 -12.37 6.61
C GLY A 162 -10.81 -11.59 7.90
N ASN A 163 -10.09 -10.47 7.77
CA ASN A 163 -9.83 -9.53 8.85
C ASN A 163 -10.54 -8.21 8.57
N MET A 164 -11.24 -7.66 9.56
CA MET A 164 -11.92 -6.36 9.48
C MET A 164 -11.44 -5.44 10.60
N ASN A 165 -10.80 -4.32 10.28
CA ASN A 165 -10.32 -3.40 11.29
C ASN A 165 -10.58 -1.93 10.94
N GLU A 166 -10.48 -1.02 11.91
CA GLU A 166 -10.29 0.40 11.59
C GLU A 166 -8.83 0.63 11.16
N ASN A 167 -7.89 0.13 11.98
CA ASN A 167 -6.46 0.31 11.79
C ASN A 167 -5.69 -1.01 11.88
N ALA A 168 -4.61 -1.11 11.10
CA ALA A 168 -3.72 -2.26 11.06
C ALA A 168 -2.26 -1.82 11.20
N ILE A 169 -1.48 -2.48 12.05
CA ILE A 169 -0.06 -2.14 12.28
C ILE A 169 0.77 -3.42 12.36
N GLY A 170 1.44 -3.81 11.30
CA GLY A 170 2.34 -4.97 11.31
C GLY A 170 2.01 -5.92 10.19
N VAL A 171 1.47 -7.10 10.51
CA VAL A 171 1.19 -8.14 9.52
C VAL A 171 -0.23 -8.63 9.66
N GLN A 172 -0.97 -8.60 8.55
CA GLN A 172 -2.30 -9.17 8.42
C GLN A 172 -2.35 -10.19 7.29
N LEU A 173 -2.78 -11.40 7.62
CA LEU A 173 -2.94 -12.50 6.68
C LEU A 173 -4.40 -12.94 6.66
N ALA A 174 -4.97 -13.09 5.46
CA ALA A 174 -6.33 -13.59 5.29
C ALA A 174 -6.43 -14.59 4.14
N GLY A 175 -7.24 -15.63 4.27
CA GLY A 175 -7.51 -16.53 3.14
C GLY A 175 -8.36 -15.90 2.04
N ILE A 176 -9.22 -14.93 2.37
CA ILE A 176 -10.11 -14.26 1.41
C ILE A 176 -9.85 -12.76 1.37
N PHE A 177 -10.00 -12.03 2.48
CA PHE A 177 -9.88 -10.58 2.45
C PHE A 177 -9.32 -9.94 3.73
N ASN A 178 -8.65 -8.80 3.57
CA ASN A 178 -8.43 -7.83 4.66
C ASN A 178 -9.20 -6.55 4.34
N ASN A 179 -9.79 -5.92 5.35
CA ASN A 179 -10.47 -4.63 5.23
C ASN A 179 -10.08 -3.72 6.39
N ASN A 180 -9.37 -2.64 6.12
CA ASN A 180 -8.94 -1.65 7.10
C ASN A 180 -9.55 -0.28 6.78
N LYS A 181 -10.57 0.15 7.53
CA LYS A 181 -11.35 1.35 7.19
C LYS A 181 -10.50 2.61 7.05
N ASP A 182 -9.54 2.80 7.95
CA ASP A 182 -8.71 4.00 7.98
C ASP A 182 -7.31 3.73 7.46
N ARG A 183 -6.54 2.84 8.11
CA ARG A 183 -5.10 2.73 7.82
C ARG A 183 -4.57 1.30 7.87
N SER A 184 -3.64 1.00 6.97
CA SER A 184 -2.84 -0.20 6.96
C SER A 184 -1.34 0.14 6.93
N TYR A 185 -0.69 -0.04 8.07
CA TYR A 185 0.75 0.12 8.25
C TYR A 185 1.41 -1.26 8.29
N GLY A 186 2.36 -1.52 7.39
CA GLY A 186 3.03 -2.82 7.29
C GLY A 186 2.53 -3.68 6.13
N ILE A 187 2.32 -4.98 6.35
CA ILE A 187 1.98 -5.96 5.32
C ILE A 187 0.52 -6.39 5.48
N SER A 188 -0.26 -6.26 4.42
CA SER A 188 -1.60 -6.82 4.31
C SER A 188 -1.65 -7.81 3.15
N ALA A 189 -1.81 -9.10 3.46
CA ALA A 189 -1.88 -10.16 2.48
C ALA A 189 -3.21 -10.91 2.56
N ALA A 190 -3.88 -11.06 1.43
CA ALA A 190 -5.14 -11.77 1.33
C ALA A 190 -5.19 -12.68 0.10
N GLY A 191 -6.02 -13.72 0.11
CA GLY A 191 -6.23 -14.54 -1.08
C GLY A 191 -6.89 -13.78 -2.23
N LEU A 192 -7.93 -12.99 -1.94
CA LEU A 192 -8.71 -12.30 -2.99
C LEU A 192 -8.60 -10.79 -2.90
N VAL A 193 -8.81 -10.15 -1.73
CA VAL A 193 -8.93 -8.68 -1.72
C VAL A 193 -8.31 -8.04 -0.48
N ASN A 194 -7.57 -6.95 -0.66
CA ASN A 194 -7.23 -6.03 0.42
C ASN A 194 -7.91 -4.67 0.18
N PHE A 195 -8.64 -4.18 1.17
CA PHE A 195 -9.17 -2.82 1.24
C PHE A 195 -8.47 -2.03 2.36
N ALA A 196 -8.09 -0.78 2.08
CA ALA A 196 -7.55 0.13 3.08
C ALA A 196 -7.93 1.60 2.77
N GLY A 197 -8.06 2.46 3.78
CA GLY A 197 -8.09 3.91 3.55
C GLY A 197 -6.73 4.42 3.07
N ASP A 198 -5.73 4.43 3.95
CA ASP A 198 -4.33 4.73 3.65
C ASP A 198 -3.47 3.47 3.85
N VAL A 199 -2.56 3.22 2.91
CA VAL A 199 -1.55 2.15 3.00
C VAL A 199 -0.18 2.77 3.14
N LYS A 200 0.56 2.37 4.17
CA LYS A 200 2.00 2.60 4.27
C LYS A 200 2.71 1.28 4.52
N GLY A 201 3.23 0.69 3.45
CA GLY A 201 3.78 -0.66 3.45
C GLY A 201 3.39 -1.44 2.20
N MET A 202 2.94 -2.68 2.35
CA MET A 202 2.70 -3.60 1.24
C MET A 202 1.29 -4.19 1.28
N GLN A 203 0.58 -4.18 0.16
CA GLN A 203 -0.61 -5.00 -0.06
C GLN A 203 -0.31 -6.11 -1.07
N LEU A 204 -0.64 -7.36 -0.73
CA LEU A 204 -0.37 -8.55 -1.52
C LEU A 204 -1.66 -9.35 -1.69
N THR A 205 -2.03 -9.70 -2.92
CA THR A 205 -3.23 -10.50 -3.16
C THR A 205 -3.19 -11.27 -4.47
N ALA A 206 -3.95 -12.38 -4.55
CA ALA A 206 -4.21 -13.03 -5.83
C ALA A 206 -5.37 -12.39 -6.59
N GLY A 207 -6.13 -11.48 -5.98
CA GLY A 207 -7.23 -10.74 -6.63
C GLY A 207 -6.92 -9.25 -6.80
N LEU A 208 -7.51 -8.41 -5.95
CA LEU A 208 -7.50 -6.95 -6.05
C LEU A 208 -6.98 -6.26 -4.79
N ASN A 209 -6.13 -5.24 -4.95
CA ASN A 209 -5.82 -4.30 -3.88
C ASN A 209 -6.52 -2.97 -4.16
N VAL A 210 -7.22 -2.43 -3.17
CA VAL A 210 -7.88 -1.12 -3.26
C VAL A 210 -7.49 -0.30 -2.04
N ALA A 211 -6.98 0.90 -2.30
CA ALA A 211 -6.64 1.86 -1.26
C ALA A 211 -6.95 3.30 -1.69
N GLY A 212 -7.08 4.22 -0.74
CA GLY A 212 -7.09 5.66 -1.00
C GLY A 212 -5.69 6.14 -1.40
N ARG A 213 -4.80 6.34 -0.41
CA ARG A 213 -3.38 6.63 -0.66
C ARG A 213 -2.51 5.42 -0.42
N VAL A 214 -1.49 5.26 -1.26
CA VAL A 214 -0.51 4.18 -1.15
C VAL A 214 0.88 4.78 -1.03
N GLN A 215 1.58 4.47 0.06
CA GLN A 215 3.00 4.74 0.26
C GLN A 215 3.74 3.41 0.45
N GLY A 216 4.26 2.83 -0.63
CA GLY A 216 4.91 1.52 -0.61
C GLY A 216 4.57 0.69 -1.85
N ALA A 217 4.06 -0.54 -1.67
CA ALA A 217 3.79 -1.45 -2.79
C ALA A 217 2.38 -2.04 -2.77
N GLN A 218 1.73 -2.12 -3.94
CA GLN A 218 0.57 -2.97 -4.16
C GLN A 218 0.93 -4.02 -5.22
N VAL A 219 0.76 -5.30 -4.89
CA VAL A 219 1.01 -6.42 -5.80
C VAL A 219 -0.22 -7.31 -5.87
N ALA A 220 -0.72 -7.51 -7.10
CA ALA A 220 -1.94 -8.26 -7.36
C ALA A 220 -1.84 -9.10 -8.65
N LEU A 221 -2.55 -10.23 -8.76
CA LEU A 221 -2.66 -10.92 -10.06
C LEU A 221 -3.69 -10.28 -10.99
N PHE A 222 -4.75 -9.66 -10.47
CA PHE A 222 -5.72 -8.98 -11.34
C PHE A 222 -5.45 -7.48 -11.37
N GLY A 223 -5.52 -6.80 -10.23
CA GLY A 223 -5.31 -5.36 -10.27
C GLY A 223 -5.15 -4.63 -8.95
N ASN A 224 -4.56 -3.45 -9.07
CA ASN A 224 -4.38 -2.52 -7.97
C ASN A 224 -5.09 -1.20 -8.29
N MET A 225 -5.72 -0.61 -7.28
CA MET A 225 -6.37 0.69 -7.36
C MET A 225 -5.93 1.58 -6.20
N ALA A 226 -5.49 2.80 -6.53
CA ALA A 226 -5.31 3.90 -5.60
C ALA A 226 -6.29 5.04 -5.94
N ASP A 227 -7.21 5.34 -5.04
CA ASP A 227 -8.30 6.31 -5.24
C ASP A 227 -7.83 7.77 -5.15
N GLU A 228 -6.71 8.02 -4.47
CA GLU A 228 -6.12 9.35 -4.31
C GLU A 228 -4.73 9.44 -4.94
N SER A 229 -3.76 8.66 -4.45
CA SER A 229 -2.37 8.76 -4.94
C SER A 229 -1.56 7.52 -4.62
N ALA A 230 -0.51 7.29 -5.41
CA ALA A 230 0.43 6.20 -5.21
C ALA A 230 1.87 6.70 -5.25
N PHE A 231 2.60 6.47 -4.16
CA PHE A 231 4.02 6.76 -3.98
C PHE A 231 4.74 5.43 -3.77
N GLY A 232 5.36 4.89 -4.82
CA GLY A 232 6.06 3.61 -4.79
C GLY A 232 5.73 2.70 -5.98
N ILE A 233 5.38 1.44 -5.71
CA ILE A 233 5.27 0.38 -6.73
C ILE A 233 3.83 -0.14 -6.83
N GLN A 234 3.28 -0.19 -8.04
CA GLN A 234 2.08 -0.95 -8.35
C GLN A 234 2.39 -2.01 -9.40
N ALA A 235 2.23 -3.28 -9.04
CA ALA A 235 2.47 -4.42 -9.93
C ALA A 235 1.22 -5.29 -10.02
N ALA A 236 0.65 -5.41 -11.23
CA ALA A 236 -0.57 -6.16 -11.47
C ALA A 236 -0.42 -7.15 -12.62
N GLY A 237 -1.07 -8.31 -12.50
CA GLY A 237 -1.16 -9.23 -13.63
C GLY A 237 -2.11 -8.76 -14.74
N LEU A 238 -3.02 -7.80 -14.51
CA LEU A 238 -3.85 -7.22 -15.59
C LEU A 238 -3.83 -5.69 -15.60
N VAL A 239 -4.28 -5.04 -14.52
CA VAL A 239 -4.56 -3.59 -14.52
C VAL A 239 -4.06 -2.90 -13.25
N ASN A 240 -3.37 -1.76 -13.40
CA ASN A 240 -3.18 -0.80 -12.32
C ASN A 240 -3.92 0.51 -12.62
N LYS A 241 -4.56 1.08 -11.59
CA LYS A 241 -5.23 2.37 -11.69
C LYS A 241 -4.85 3.31 -10.53
N VAL A 242 -4.55 4.57 -10.83
CA VAL A 242 -4.38 5.65 -9.85
C VAL A 242 -5.23 6.84 -10.30
N ARG A 243 -6.14 7.35 -9.45
CA ARG A 243 -7.00 8.49 -9.83
C ARG A 243 -6.32 9.85 -9.69
N GLY A 244 -5.41 10.03 -8.74
CA GLY A 244 -4.61 11.26 -8.67
C GLY A 244 -3.21 11.01 -9.23
N ARG A 245 -2.21 11.32 -8.41
CA ARG A 245 -0.81 11.31 -8.83
C ARG A 245 -0.11 9.98 -8.54
N LEU A 246 0.73 9.56 -9.48
CA LEU A 246 1.71 8.49 -9.30
C LEU A 246 3.12 9.08 -9.21
N ASP A 247 3.86 8.71 -8.17
CA ASP A 247 5.31 8.92 -8.04
C ASP A 247 5.99 7.58 -7.81
N GLY A 248 6.60 7.01 -8.84
CA GLY A 248 7.24 5.69 -8.77
C GLY A 248 7.05 4.81 -10.00
N VAL A 249 6.78 3.51 -9.79
CA VAL A 249 6.73 2.49 -10.84
C VAL A 249 5.35 1.85 -10.90
N GLN A 250 4.79 1.76 -12.10
CA GLN A 250 3.52 1.08 -12.35
C GLN A 250 3.69 0.06 -13.48
N ALA A 251 3.46 -1.21 -13.19
CA ALA A 251 3.72 -2.32 -14.10
C ALA A 251 2.51 -3.26 -14.18
N ALA A 252 1.95 -3.46 -15.37
CA ALA A 252 0.81 -4.36 -15.58
C ALA A 252 0.92 -5.13 -16.89
N VAL A 253 0.37 -6.35 -16.98
CA VAL A 253 0.38 -7.07 -18.27
C VAL A 253 -0.49 -6.38 -19.31
N LEU A 254 -1.63 -5.80 -18.93
CA LEU A 254 -2.53 -5.16 -19.90
C LEU A 254 -2.44 -3.64 -19.81
N VAL A 255 -2.91 -3.05 -18.72
CA VAL A 255 -3.18 -1.61 -18.67
C VAL A 255 -2.64 -0.96 -17.39
N ASN A 256 -1.94 0.15 -17.56
CA ASN A 256 -1.68 1.11 -16.50
C ASN A 256 -2.41 2.41 -16.82
N SER A 257 -3.19 2.94 -15.87
CA SER A 257 -3.95 4.17 -16.06
C SER A 257 -3.75 5.09 -14.86
N VAL A 258 -3.38 6.34 -15.13
CA VAL A 258 -3.25 7.41 -14.13
C VAL A 258 -4.08 8.61 -14.59
N GLU A 259 -5.09 9.00 -13.82
CA GLU A 259 -5.94 10.15 -14.19
C GLU A 259 -5.27 11.51 -13.86
N GLY A 260 -4.24 11.52 -13.01
CA GLY A 260 -3.42 12.69 -12.72
C GLY A 260 -2.01 12.64 -13.33
N ASP A 261 -1.05 13.24 -12.63
CA ASP A 261 0.35 13.31 -13.08
C ASP A 261 1.13 12.04 -12.75
N VAL A 262 2.12 11.74 -13.59
CA VAL A 262 3.07 10.65 -13.39
C VAL A 262 4.49 11.21 -13.30
N ALA A 263 5.19 10.89 -12.22
CA ALA A 263 6.62 11.03 -12.10
C ALA A 263 7.24 9.63 -11.94
N GLY A 264 7.87 9.09 -12.98
CA GLY A 264 8.52 7.77 -12.91
C GLY A 264 8.34 6.90 -14.15
N LEU A 265 8.05 5.61 -13.92
CA LEU A 265 8.07 4.57 -14.96
C LEU A 265 6.71 3.85 -15.05
N GLN A 266 6.13 3.81 -16.26
CA GLN A 266 5.01 2.92 -16.56
C GLN A 266 5.42 1.87 -17.59
N VAL A 267 5.12 0.60 -17.31
CA VAL A 267 5.38 -0.52 -18.23
C VAL A 267 4.14 -1.38 -18.36
N SER A 268 3.65 -1.57 -19.58
CA SER A 268 2.54 -2.48 -19.84
C SER A 268 2.69 -3.33 -21.09
N GLY A 269 1.93 -4.42 -21.17
CA GLY A 269 1.84 -5.20 -22.40
C GLY A 269 0.91 -4.56 -23.43
N LEU A 270 -0.14 -3.85 -23.03
CA LEU A 270 -1.05 -3.20 -24.00
C LEU A 270 -0.99 -1.67 -23.94
N VAL A 271 -1.46 -1.05 -22.86
CA VAL A 271 -1.64 0.42 -22.83
C VAL A 271 -1.08 1.02 -21.56
N ASN A 272 -0.36 2.13 -21.68
CA ASN A 272 -0.13 3.06 -20.58
C ASN A 272 -0.86 4.38 -20.90
N GLU A 273 -1.59 4.91 -19.93
CA GLU A 273 -2.34 6.15 -20.07
C GLU A 273 -2.09 7.08 -18.89
N SER A 274 -1.92 8.37 -19.18
CA SER A 274 -1.84 9.45 -18.20
C SER A 274 -2.67 10.63 -18.69
N ALA A 275 -3.77 10.96 -18.02
CA ALA A 275 -4.58 12.12 -18.37
C ALA A 275 -3.88 13.44 -17.96
N GLY A 276 -3.01 13.40 -16.94
CA GLY A 276 -2.14 14.51 -16.57
C GLY A 276 -0.83 14.57 -17.36
N SER A 277 0.18 15.19 -16.76
CA SER A 277 1.53 15.25 -17.32
C SER A 277 2.35 14.04 -16.90
N LEU A 278 3.27 13.62 -17.76
CA LEU A 278 4.24 12.57 -17.44
C LEU A 278 5.67 13.11 -17.49
N THR A 279 6.41 12.92 -16.41
CA THR A 279 7.86 13.12 -16.35
C THR A 279 8.54 11.78 -16.09
N GLY A 280 9.19 11.21 -17.10
CA GLY A 280 9.84 9.89 -16.98
C GLY A 280 9.71 9.03 -18.23
N VAL A 281 9.33 7.76 -18.05
CA VAL A 281 9.34 6.74 -19.12
C VAL A 281 8.01 5.99 -19.18
N GLN A 282 7.44 5.84 -20.37
CA GLN A 282 6.35 4.90 -20.64
C GLN A 282 6.74 3.89 -21.71
N LEU A 283 6.53 2.60 -21.44
CA LEU A 283 6.78 1.50 -22.37
C LEU A 283 5.57 0.59 -22.48
N ALA A 284 5.05 0.40 -23.70
CA ALA A 284 3.90 -0.48 -23.95
C ALA A 284 4.06 -1.26 -25.26
N ALA A 285 3.54 -2.49 -25.37
CA ALA A 285 3.52 -3.12 -26.70
C ALA A 285 2.42 -2.50 -27.59
N GLY A 286 1.23 -2.21 -27.04
CA GLY A 286 0.17 -1.51 -27.78
C GLY A 286 0.48 -0.02 -27.95
N GLY A 287 0.20 0.79 -26.93
CA GLY A 287 0.41 2.22 -27.04
C GLY A 287 0.55 2.98 -25.72
N ASN A 288 1.15 4.16 -25.80
CA ASN A 288 1.28 5.09 -24.69
C ASN A 288 0.50 6.38 -24.98
N GLY A 289 -0.25 6.88 -24.00
CA GLY A 289 -0.99 8.14 -24.09
C GLY A 289 -0.67 9.07 -22.92
N VAL A 290 -0.37 10.33 -23.22
CA VAL A 290 -0.23 11.43 -22.25
C VAL A 290 -1.03 12.63 -22.75
N ASP A 291 -2.14 12.97 -22.11
CA ASP A 291 -3.04 13.99 -22.64
C ASP A 291 -2.49 15.41 -22.48
N ALA A 292 -1.80 15.70 -21.38
CA ALA A 292 -1.25 17.03 -21.11
C ALA A 292 0.16 17.21 -21.69
N ARG A 293 1.21 16.82 -20.95
CA ARG A 293 2.60 17.02 -21.36
C ARG A 293 3.49 15.83 -21.02
N LEU A 294 4.17 15.30 -22.03
CA LEU A 294 5.27 14.35 -21.89
C LEU A 294 6.60 15.10 -21.73
N VAL A 295 7.35 14.76 -20.68
CA VAL A 295 8.77 15.09 -20.51
C VAL A 295 9.55 13.79 -20.29
N GLY A 296 10.19 13.27 -21.33
CA GLY A 296 10.97 12.03 -21.23
C GLY A 296 10.82 11.10 -22.43
N LEU A 297 10.69 9.79 -22.18
CA LEU A 297 10.68 8.76 -23.23
C LEU A 297 9.34 8.02 -23.30
N GLN A 298 8.79 7.89 -24.49
CA GLN A 298 7.63 7.07 -24.81
C GLN A 298 8.03 6.03 -25.87
N GLY A 299 8.00 4.76 -25.51
CA GLY A 299 8.28 3.65 -26.42
C GLY A 299 7.07 2.74 -26.55
N ALA A 300 6.53 2.61 -27.76
CA ALA A 300 5.47 1.65 -28.05
C ALA A 300 5.70 0.93 -29.37
N VAL A 301 5.17 -0.28 -29.54
CA VAL A 301 5.22 -0.93 -30.87
C VAL A 301 4.26 -0.22 -31.81
N LEU A 302 3.00 0.00 -31.41
CA LEU A 302 1.99 0.57 -32.33
C LEU A 302 1.97 2.10 -32.30
N ALA A 303 1.61 2.71 -31.16
CA ALA A 303 1.33 4.14 -31.15
C ALA A 303 1.75 4.86 -29.87
N ASN A 304 2.31 6.06 -30.02
CA ASN A 304 2.50 7.01 -28.94
C ASN A 304 1.70 8.28 -29.21
N TYR A 305 1.04 8.80 -28.18
CA TYR A 305 0.33 10.07 -28.18
C TYR A 305 0.79 10.94 -27.01
N ALA A 306 1.04 12.21 -27.30
CA ALA A 306 1.27 13.25 -26.31
C ALA A 306 0.54 14.54 -26.71
N GLY A 307 -0.09 15.24 -25.78
CA GLY A 307 -0.59 16.60 -25.99
C GLY A 307 0.56 17.53 -26.36
N GLU A 308 1.42 17.81 -25.40
CA GLU A 308 2.74 18.41 -25.61
C GLU A 308 3.84 17.38 -25.43
N MET A 309 4.86 17.42 -26.28
CA MET A 309 5.98 16.48 -26.24
C MET A 309 7.31 17.20 -26.04
N GLN A 310 8.02 16.84 -24.99
CA GLN A 310 9.42 17.19 -24.75
C GLN A 310 10.24 15.92 -24.47
N GLY A 311 10.89 15.36 -25.49
CA GLY A 311 11.72 14.17 -25.30
C GLY A 311 11.77 13.26 -26.52
N VAL A 312 11.55 11.96 -26.35
CA VAL A 312 11.66 10.97 -27.44
C VAL A 312 10.41 10.09 -27.50
N GLN A 313 9.85 9.96 -28.70
CA GLN A 313 8.82 8.96 -29.00
C GLN A 313 9.36 7.95 -30.01
N VAL A 314 9.19 6.65 -29.72
CA VAL A 314 9.57 5.56 -30.62
C VAL A 314 8.41 4.60 -30.79
N GLY A 315 8.00 4.35 -32.04
CA GLY A 315 6.92 3.42 -32.37
C GLY A 315 6.47 3.51 -33.82
N ILE A 316 5.56 2.66 -34.27
CA ILE A 316 5.04 2.72 -35.66
C ILE A 316 4.41 4.08 -35.93
N ALA A 317 3.57 4.59 -35.02
CA ALA A 317 2.96 5.91 -35.11
C ALA A 317 3.29 6.76 -33.88
N ASN A 318 3.78 7.97 -34.10
CA ASN A 318 4.07 8.94 -33.05
C ASN A 318 3.31 10.22 -33.32
N LYS A 319 2.55 10.71 -32.33
CA LYS A 319 1.78 11.95 -32.44
C LYS A 319 2.06 12.87 -31.27
N ALA A 320 2.35 14.12 -31.59
CA ALA A 320 2.33 15.25 -30.68
C ALA A 320 1.22 16.22 -31.14
N HIS A 321 0.23 16.49 -30.30
CA HIS A 321 -0.95 17.26 -30.72
C HIS A 321 -0.66 18.76 -30.82
N TRP A 322 -0.13 19.36 -29.76
CA TRP A 322 0.03 20.81 -29.66
C TRP A 322 1.43 21.27 -30.05
N ARG A 323 2.44 20.58 -29.54
CA ARG A 323 3.84 21.01 -29.64
C ARG A 323 4.80 19.84 -29.51
N MET A 324 5.80 19.80 -30.40
CA MET A 324 6.88 18.81 -30.36
C MET A 324 8.25 19.46 -30.15
N LYS A 325 8.98 18.98 -29.13
CA LYS A 325 10.36 19.33 -28.79
C LYS A 325 11.16 18.06 -28.52
N GLY A 326 11.88 17.55 -29.50
CA GLY A 326 12.75 16.38 -29.33
C GLY A 326 12.79 15.48 -30.55
N ALA A 327 12.68 14.16 -30.38
CA ALA A 327 12.79 13.22 -31.48
C ALA A 327 11.56 12.30 -31.59
N GLN A 328 11.03 12.14 -32.80
CA GLN A 328 10.07 11.08 -33.12
C GLN A 328 10.73 10.11 -34.10
N ILE A 329 10.71 8.82 -33.77
CA ILE A 329 11.32 7.76 -34.58
C ILE A 329 10.24 6.70 -34.84
N GLY A 330 9.87 6.52 -36.10
CA GLY A 330 8.73 5.67 -36.42
C GLY A 330 8.45 5.51 -37.90
N VAL A 331 7.36 4.82 -38.23
CA VAL A 331 6.88 4.79 -39.61
C VAL A 331 6.15 6.09 -39.93
N LEU A 332 5.30 6.54 -39.01
CA LEU A 332 4.50 7.75 -39.11
C LEU A 332 4.82 8.68 -37.94
N ASN A 333 5.30 9.88 -38.23
CA ASN A 333 5.56 10.90 -37.22
C ASN A 333 4.72 12.15 -37.52
N VAL A 334 3.93 12.59 -36.55
CA VAL A 334 2.98 13.70 -36.70
C VAL A 334 3.17 14.70 -35.56
N ALA A 335 3.30 15.98 -35.92
CA ALA A 335 3.32 17.11 -34.99
C ALA A 335 2.33 18.20 -35.45
N ASN A 336 1.20 18.32 -34.76
CA ASN A 336 0.13 19.25 -35.12
C ASN A 336 0.30 20.62 -34.45
N ASP A 337 -0.59 21.56 -34.79
CA ASP A 337 -0.72 22.91 -34.23
C ASP A 337 0.56 23.73 -34.30
N GLN A 338 1.41 23.74 -33.25
CA GLN A 338 2.68 24.47 -33.28
C GLN A 338 3.78 23.73 -34.07
N GLY A 339 3.59 22.44 -34.35
CA GLY A 339 4.55 21.59 -35.05
C GLY A 339 5.79 21.24 -34.23
N ALA A 340 6.84 20.82 -34.93
CA ALA A 340 8.16 20.49 -34.39
C ALA A 340 9.00 21.76 -34.18
N GLU A 341 8.84 22.40 -33.03
CA GLU A 341 9.57 23.64 -32.70
C GLU A 341 11.07 23.43 -32.57
N LYS A 342 11.49 22.26 -32.07
CA LYS A 342 12.89 21.86 -31.92
C LYS A 342 13.02 20.34 -32.06
N GLY A 343 14.01 19.88 -32.81
CA GLY A 343 14.38 18.48 -32.91
C GLY A 343 14.10 17.86 -34.27
N ALA A 344 13.87 16.54 -34.31
CA ALA A 344 13.86 15.76 -35.55
C ALA A 344 12.73 14.73 -35.62
N GLN A 345 12.22 14.49 -36.81
CA GLN A 345 11.35 13.37 -37.14
C GLN A 345 12.09 12.44 -38.10
N ILE A 346 12.19 11.16 -37.75
CA ILE A 346 12.88 10.13 -38.55
C ILE A 346 11.86 9.01 -38.82
N GLY A 347 11.49 8.84 -40.08
CA GLY A 347 10.46 7.86 -40.43
C GLY A 347 10.05 7.84 -41.88
N LEU A 348 9.22 6.89 -42.30
CA LEU A 348 8.77 6.81 -43.69
C LEU A 348 7.92 8.04 -44.06
N TRP A 349 7.07 8.47 -43.14
CA TRP A 349 6.22 9.65 -43.28
C TRP A 349 6.42 10.58 -42.09
N ASN A 350 6.87 11.81 -42.35
CA ASN A 350 6.97 12.87 -41.37
C ASN A 350 6.03 14.01 -41.75
N SER A 351 5.20 14.46 -40.80
CA SER A 351 4.24 15.54 -41.01
C SER A 351 4.29 16.54 -39.86
N ALA A 352 4.33 17.83 -40.19
CA ALA A 352 4.21 18.90 -39.20
C ALA A 352 3.47 20.13 -39.75
N GLU A 353 2.69 20.82 -38.92
CA GLU A 353 1.82 21.91 -39.40
C GLU A 353 2.53 23.27 -39.50
N ARG A 354 3.04 23.84 -38.40
CA ARG A 354 3.59 25.22 -38.42
C ARG A 354 5.12 25.29 -38.49
N LYS A 355 5.80 24.59 -37.59
CA LYS A 355 7.27 24.56 -37.54
C LYS A 355 7.78 23.17 -37.84
N CYS A 356 8.76 23.08 -38.72
CA CYS A 356 9.38 21.82 -39.09
C CYS A 356 10.90 22.01 -39.05
N LEU A 357 11.60 21.30 -38.16
CA LEU A 357 13.06 21.38 -38.09
C LEU A 357 13.73 20.40 -39.05
N VAL A 358 14.00 19.20 -38.57
CA VAL A 358 14.71 18.17 -39.32
C VAL A 358 13.73 17.03 -39.58
N GLN A 359 13.51 16.70 -40.85
CA GLN A 359 12.70 15.55 -41.23
C GLN A 359 13.54 14.64 -42.13
N LEU A 360 13.71 13.39 -41.73
CA LEU A 360 14.45 12.38 -42.48
C LEU A 360 13.48 11.24 -42.80
N GLY A 361 13.18 11.02 -44.07
CA GLY A 361 12.13 10.08 -44.43
C GLY A 361 11.91 9.87 -45.92
N MET A 362 10.97 9.01 -46.29
CA MET A 362 10.58 8.89 -47.69
C MET A 362 9.72 10.09 -48.12
N ILE A 363 8.77 10.46 -47.27
CA ILE A 363 7.85 11.57 -47.46
C ILE A 363 7.94 12.51 -46.26
N ASN A 364 8.28 13.76 -46.52
CA ASN A 364 8.34 14.82 -45.53
C ASN A 364 7.34 15.90 -45.92
N SER A 365 6.40 16.22 -45.04
CA SER A 365 5.37 17.24 -45.24
C SER A 365 5.41 18.29 -44.15
N CYS A 366 5.37 19.54 -44.56
CA CYS A 366 5.34 20.71 -43.69
C CYS A 366 4.36 21.75 -44.23
N ASN A 367 3.33 22.12 -43.46
CA ASN A 367 2.40 23.19 -43.87
C ASN A 367 2.96 24.60 -43.63
N GLY A 368 4.14 24.73 -43.01
CA GLY A 368 4.88 25.97 -42.81
C GLY A 368 6.26 25.93 -43.47
N ARG A 369 7.26 26.50 -42.79
CA ARG A 369 8.68 26.43 -43.22
C ARG A 369 9.39 25.23 -42.60
N ALA A 370 10.15 24.53 -43.44
CA ALA A 370 11.01 23.44 -43.03
C ALA A 370 12.49 23.83 -43.11
N ARG A 371 13.24 23.63 -42.01
CA ARG A 371 14.68 23.93 -41.99
C ARG A 371 15.49 22.95 -42.84
N PHE A 372 15.24 21.67 -42.67
CA PHE A 372 15.92 20.62 -43.42
C PHE A 372 15.03 19.39 -43.57
N GLN A 373 14.85 18.95 -44.81
CA GLN A 373 14.16 17.72 -45.16
C GLN A 373 15.07 16.91 -46.08
N PHE A 374 15.22 15.62 -45.78
CA PHE A 374 15.86 14.65 -46.66
C PHE A 374 14.90 13.50 -46.93
N GLY A 375 14.60 13.28 -48.21
CA GLY A 375 13.63 12.27 -48.62
C GLY A 375 13.29 12.26 -50.10
N LEU A 376 12.62 11.20 -50.55
CA LEU A 376 12.19 11.07 -51.95
C LEU A 376 11.25 12.21 -52.35
N LEU A 377 10.35 12.60 -51.44
CA LEU A 377 9.44 13.71 -51.62
C LEU A 377 9.46 14.62 -50.40
N ASN A 378 9.81 15.89 -50.60
CA ASN A 378 9.85 16.90 -49.55
C ASN A 378 8.92 18.05 -49.90
N MET A 379 7.92 18.28 -49.06
CA MET A 379 6.91 19.32 -49.21
C MET A 379 7.02 20.29 -48.02
N ALA A 380 7.20 21.58 -48.32
CA ALA A 380 7.23 22.65 -47.33
C ALA A 380 6.60 23.90 -47.92
N ARG A 381 5.36 24.21 -47.52
CA ARG A 381 4.51 25.20 -48.20
C ARG A 381 5.13 26.60 -48.27
N ASP A 382 5.86 26.98 -47.24
CA ASP A 382 6.42 28.33 -47.09
C ASP A 382 7.92 28.41 -47.42
N ASN A 383 8.53 27.31 -47.87
CA ASN A 383 9.92 27.32 -48.36
C ASN A 383 10.00 27.96 -49.75
N ARG A 384 11.18 28.48 -50.11
CA ARG A 384 11.43 29.06 -51.45
C ARG A 384 11.04 28.15 -52.61
N ILE A 385 11.27 26.84 -52.45
CA ILE A 385 10.82 25.80 -53.39
C ILE A 385 9.90 24.84 -52.61
N PRO A 386 8.58 24.91 -52.82
CA PRO A 386 7.64 24.17 -51.98
C PRO A 386 7.71 22.65 -52.10
N ILE A 387 8.16 22.12 -53.23
CA ILE A 387 8.26 20.68 -53.48
C ILE A 387 9.62 20.37 -54.10
N THR A 388 10.37 19.44 -53.49
CA THR A 388 11.69 19.02 -53.97
C THR A 388 11.88 17.50 -53.83
N ILE A 389 12.85 16.97 -54.57
CA ILE A 389 13.29 15.57 -54.52
C ILE A 389 14.66 15.53 -53.84
N LEU A 390 14.90 14.49 -53.03
CA LEU A 390 16.09 14.27 -52.18
C LEU A 390 16.25 15.27 -51.04
N VAL A 391 16.31 16.57 -51.32
CA VAL A 391 16.69 17.59 -50.33
C VAL A 391 15.82 18.84 -50.44
N ASN A 392 15.28 19.30 -49.30
CA ASN A 392 14.70 20.64 -49.13
C ASN A 392 15.36 21.31 -47.91
N PHE A 393 15.71 22.58 -48.01
CA PHE A 393 16.19 23.35 -46.86
C PHE A 393 15.85 24.82 -47.02
N ASP A 394 15.59 25.48 -45.90
CA ASP A 394 15.46 26.93 -45.82
C ASP A 394 16.04 27.41 -44.48
N PHE A 395 17.03 28.30 -44.55
CA PHE A 395 17.76 28.80 -43.38
C PHE A 395 17.32 30.22 -42.96
N ASN A 396 16.30 30.78 -43.65
CA ASN A 396 15.84 32.16 -43.46
C ASN A 396 14.66 32.35 -42.50
#